data_AF-A0A0T6APC5-F1
#
_entry.id   AF-A0A0T6APC5-F1
#
_cell.length_a   1.000
_cell.length_b   1.000
_cell.length_c   1.000
_cell.angle_alpha   90.00
_cell.angle_beta   90.00
_cell.angle_gamma   90.00
#
_symmetry.space_group_name_H-M   'P 1'
#
loop_
_entity.id
_entity.type
_entity.pdbx_description
1 polymer ?
#
loop_
_entity_poly.entity_id
_entity_poly.type
_entity_poly.pdbx_seq_one_letter_code
_entity_poly.pdbx_strand_id
1 'polypeptide(L)'
;ISRVYAVLARGEAALVHALRSLEICQAHGIGDFDLAYAYEALARAWATLGSAEETSRYLALARETGARIKEVDDKELLLKDLETIPRHE
;
A
#
# COMPACT_ATOMS: atom_id res chain seq x y z
N ILE A 1 9.97 -3.92 -3.99
CA ILE A 1 9.74 -5.02 -4.98
C ILE A 1 8.30 -5.03 -5.48
N SER A 2 7.29 -5.05 -4.59
CA SER A 2 5.86 -5.05 -5.00
C SER A 2 5.51 -3.98 -6.05
N ARG A 3 5.87 -2.71 -5.81
CA ARG A 3 5.63 -1.59 -6.77
C ARG A 3 6.20 -1.84 -8.17
N VAL A 4 7.36 -2.49 -8.29
CA VAL A 4 7.96 -2.81 -9.60
C VAL A 4 7.07 -3.79 -10.37
N TYR A 5 6.56 -4.83 -9.70
CA TYR A 5 5.62 -5.77 -10.34
C TYR A 5 4.30 -5.10 -10.72
N ALA A 6 3.78 -4.18 -9.89
CA ALA A 6 2.58 -3.43 -10.20
C ALA A 6 2.76 -2.55 -11.46
N VAL A 7 3.89 -1.84 -11.57
CA VAL A 7 4.22 -1.03 -12.77
C VAL A 7 4.33 -1.89 -14.03
N LEU A 8 4.79 -3.14 -13.90
CA LEU A 8 4.84 -4.12 -14.99
C LEU A 8 3.50 -4.85 -15.24
N ALA A 9 2.39 -4.36 -14.65
CA ALA A 9 1.06 -4.97 -14.73
C ALA A 9 0.99 -6.44 -14.23
N ARG A 10 1.91 -6.83 -13.33
CA ARG A 10 1.98 -8.17 -12.71
C ARG A 10 1.37 -8.13 -11.31
N GLY A 11 0.04 -7.97 -11.24
CA GLY A 11 -0.70 -7.76 -9.99
C GLY A 11 -0.52 -8.89 -8.95
N GLU A 12 -0.53 -10.15 -9.37
CA GLU A 12 -0.37 -11.30 -8.45
C GLU A 12 1.01 -11.30 -7.78
N ALA A 13 2.08 -11.07 -8.55
CA ALA A 13 3.43 -10.97 -8.01
C ALA A 13 3.57 -9.74 -7.09
N ALA A 14 2.94 -8.63 -7.44
CA ALA A 14 2.89 -7.45 -6.57
C ALA A 14 2.21 -7.77 -5.23
N LEU A 15 1.10 -8.52 -5.28
CA LEU A 15 0.32 -8.90 -4.10
C LEU A 15 1.11 -9.81 -3.16
N VAL A 16 1.81 -10.83 -3.68
CA VAL A 16 2.66 -11.72 -2.87
C VAL A 16 3.67 -10.92 -2.05
N HIS A 17 4.36 -9.98 -2.70
CA HIS A 17 5.36 -9.17 -2.01
C HIS A 17 4.75 -8.14 -1.05
N ALA A 18 3.59 -7.58 -1.38
CA ALA A 18 2.89 -6.64 -0.51
C ALA A 18 2.37 -7.34 0.76
N LEU A 19 1.77 -8.53 0.63
CA LEU A 19 1.32 -9.36 1.76
C LEU A 19 2.49 -9.72 2.68
N ARG A 20 3.63 -10.12 2.10
CA ARG A 20 4.82 -10.42 2.90
C ARG A 20 5.33 -9.18 3.68
N SER A 21 5.25 -8.00 3.08
CA SER A 21 5.61 -6.75 3.75
C SER A 21 4.70 -6.48 4.95
N LEU A 22 3.38 -6.65 4.78
CA LEU A 22 2.42 -6.49 5.86
C LEU A 22 2.64 -7.51 6.98
N GLU A 23 2.84 -8.78 6.63
CA GLU A 23 3.11 -9.86 7.58
C GLU A 23 4.34 -9.56 8.44
N ILE A 24 5.44 -9.11 7.84
CA ILE A 24 6.65 -8.72 8.56
C ILE A 24 6.37 -7.56 9.50
N CYS A 25 5.63 -6.54 9.04
CA CYS A 25 5.30 -5.39 9.88
C CYS A 25 4.50 -5.82 11.12
N GLN A 26 3.47 -6.64 10.92
CA GLN A 26 2.63 -7.13 12.00
C GLN A 26 3.39 -8.07 12.97
N ALA A 27 4.18 -9.01 12.44
CA ALA A 27 4.92 -9.98 13.23
C ALA A 27 5.98 -9.32 14.14
N HIS A 28 6.53 -8.19 13.71
CA HIS A 28 7.60 -7.49 14.44
C HIS A 28 7.13 -6.19 15.11
N GLY A 29 5.84 -5.86 15.05
CA GLY A 29 5.31 -4.61 15.62
C GLY A 29 5.85 -3.36 14.95
N ILE A 30 6.26 -3.45 13.68
CA ILE A 30 6.71 -2.31 12.89
C ILE A 30 5.45 -1.55 12.43
N GLY A 31 5.36 -0.28 12.82
CA GLY A 31 4.22 0.59 12.54
C GLY A 31 4.60 1.76 11.64
N ASP A 32 3.89 2.88 11.82
CA ASP A 32 4.25 4.18 11.24
C ASP A 32 4.38 4.11 9.70
N PHE A 33 5.42 4.72 9.13
CA PHE A 33 5.71 4.75 7.70
C PHE A 33 5.70 3.38 7.03
N ASP A 34 6.42 2.40 7.58
CA ASP A 34 6.58 1.08 6.97
C ASP A 34 5.24 0.33 6.85
N LEU A 35 4.42 0.37 7.91
CA LEU A 35 3.10 -0.26 7.89
C LEU A 35 2.16 0.45 6.92
N ALA A 36 2.22 1.79 6.86
CA ALA A 36 1.42 2.55 5.92
C ALA A 36 1.78 2.21 4.45
N TYR A 37 3.07 2.02 4.16
CA TYR A 37 3.53 1.58 2.84
C TYR A 37 3.23 0.12 2.53
N ALA A 38 3.17 -0.77 3.54
CA ALA A 38 2.68 -2.12 3.33
C ALA A 38 1.22 -2.12 2.84
N TYR A 39 0.37 -1.26 3.41
CA TYR A 39 -1.01 -1.08 2.95
C TYR A 39 -1.09 -0.37 1.59
N GLU A 40 -0.26 0.64 1.33
CA GLU A 40 -0.15 1.28 0.00
C GLU A 40 0.16 0.24 -1.09
N ALA A 41 1.14 -0.64 -0.83
CA ALA A 41 1.55 -1.67 -1.77
C ALA A 41 0.42 -2.68 -2.04
N LEU A 42 -0.37 -3.03 -1.02
CA LEU A 42 -1.55 -3.89 -1.17
C LEU A 42 -2.62 -3.21 -2.00
N ALA A 43 -2.93 -1.95 -1.71
CA ALA A 43 -3.89 -1.17 -2.50
C ALA A 43 -3.47 -1.12 -3.98
N ARG A 44 -2.20 -0.86 -4.26
CA ARG A 44 -1.67 -0.81 -5.63
C ARG A 44 -1.70 -2.18 -6.33
N ALA A 45 -1.38 -3.26 -5.61
CA ALA A 45 -1.45 -4.60 -6.16
C ALA A 45 -2.89 -4.99 -6.53
N TRP A 46 -3.86 -4.70 -5.66
CA TRP A 46 -5.28 -4.95 -5.93
C TRP A 46 -5.84 -4.07 -7.05
N ALA A 47 -5.39 -2.82 -7.14
CA ALA A 47 -5.75 -1.95 -8.26
C ALA A 47 -5.24 -2.56 -9.57
N THR A 48 -4.00 -3.07 -9.59
CA THR A 48 -3.43 -3.75 -10.76
C THR A 48 -4.22 -5.02 -11.14
N LEU A 49 -4.84 -5.69 -10.17
CA LEU A 49 -5.70 -6.87 -10.37
C LEU A 49 -7.16 -6.51 -10.71
N GLY A 50 -7.53 -5.23 -10.70
CA GLY A 50 -8.88 -4.76 -11.00
C GLY A 50 -9.88 -4.92 -9.86
N SER A 51 -9.45 -5.19 -8.62
CA SER A 51 -10.35 -5.31 -7.47
C SER A 51 -10.56 -3.95 -6.79
N ALA A 52 -11.64 -3.25 -7.15
CA ALA A 52 -11.97 -1.93 -6.58
C ALA A 52 -12.27 -2.00 -5.06
N GLU A 53 -12.91 -3.08 -4.61
CA GLU A 53 -13.24 -3.31 -3.19
C GLU A 53 -11.97 -3.39 -2.34
N GLU A 54 -11.06 -4.29 -2.70
CA GLU A 54 -9.81 -4.50 -1.96
C GLU A 54 -8.89 -3.27 -2.07
N THR A 55 -8.85 -2.63 -3.24
CA THR A 55 -8.11 -1.37 -3.42
C THR A 55 -8.60 -0.32 -2.42
N SER A 56 -9.92 -0.12 -2.32
CA SER A 56 -10.52 0.87 -1.42
C SER A 56 -10.26 0.53 0.05
N ARG A 57 -10.36 -0.75 0.42
CA ARG A 57 -10.05 -1.24 1.76
C ARG A 57 -8.63 -0.88 2.17
N TYR A 58 -7.64 -1.20 1.34
CA TYR A 58 -6.24 -0.95 1.69
C TYR A 58 -5.84 0.52 1.56
N LEU A 59 -6.48 1.29 0.67
CA LEU A 59 -6.34 2.75 0.66
C LEU A 59 -6.79 3.37 1.98
N ALA A 60 -7.92 2.92 2.53
CA ALA A 60 -8.42 3.42 3.81
C ALA A 60 -7.43 3.11 4.96
N LEU A 61 -6.92 1.87 5.03
CA LEU A 61 -5.92 1.46 6.03
C LEU A 61 -4.60 2.24 5.90
N ALA A 62 -4.14 2.45 4.67
CA ALA A 62 -2.94 3.24 4.40
C ALA A 62 -3.12 4.70 4.84
N ARG A 63 -4.29 5.32 4.58
CA ARG A 63 -4.60 6.68 5.03
C ARG A 63 -4.71 6.79 6.55
N GLU A 64 -5.40 5.84 7.18
CA GLU A 64 -5.58 5.84 8.64
C GLU A 64 -4.25 5.67 9.37
N THR A 65 -3.41 4.75 8.89
CA THR A 65 -2.06 4.53 9.43
C THR A 65 -1.17 5.73 9.12
N GLY A 66 -1.24 6.23 7.88
CA GLY A 66 -0.49 7.41 7.41
C GLY A 66 -0.80 8.69 8.17
N ALA A 67 -2.04 8.86 8.64
CA ALA A 67 -2.42 10.02 9.44
C ALA A 67 -1.63 10.13 10.75
N ARG A 68 -1.18 8.99 11.29
CA ARG A 68 -0.41 8.86 12.53
C ARG A 68 1.10 8.89 12.32
N ILE A 69 1.57 9.04 11.08
CA ILE A 69 3.01 9.16 10.80
C ILE A 69 3.55 10.42 11.47
N LYS A 70 4.67 10.27 12.19
CA LYS A 70 5.28 11.36 12.97
C LYS A 70 6.03 12.35 12.09
N GLU A 71 6.78 11.85 11.12
CA GLU A 71 7.56 12.66 10.21
C GLU A 71 6.66 13.23 9.10
N VAL A 72 6.62 14.56 8.99
CA VAL A 72 5.69 15.26 8.09
C VAL A 72 6.00 14.92 6.63
N ASP A 73 7.27 14.89 6.26
CA ASP A 73 7.70 14.60 4.89
C ASP A 73 7.29 13.18 4.46
N ASP A 74 7.43 12.21 5.36
CA ASP A 74 7.01 10.81 5.15
C ASP A 74 5.49 10.70 4.95
N LYS A 75 4.72 11.44 5.76
CA LYS A 75 3.27 11.52 5.64
C LYS A 75 2.86 12.14 4.30
N GLU A 76 3.47 13.25 3.91
CA GLU A 76 3.18 13.90 2.62
C GLU A 76 3.54 12.99 1.44
N LEU A 77 4.69 12.31 1.53
CA LEU A 77 5.14 11.38 0.50
C LEU A 77 4.11 10.25 0.31
N LEU A 78 3.67 9.61 1.40
CA LEU A 78 2.64 8.58 1.34
C LEU A 78 1.35 9.11 0.71
N LEU A 79 0.86 10.28 1.13
CA LEU A 79 -0.39 10.84 0.61
C LEU A 79 -0.31 11.07 -0.91
N LYS A 80 0.82 11.62 -1.40
CA LYS A 80 1.08 11.78 -2.84
C LYS A 80 1.11 10.43 -3.56
N ASP A 81 1.78 9.43 -3.00
CA ASP A 81 1.84 8.10 -3.61
C ASP A 81 0.47 7.41 -3.66
N LEU A 82 -0.37 7.57 -2.64
CA LEU A 82 -1.74 7.03 -2.62
C LEU A 82 -2.64 7.66 -3.69
N GLU A 83 -2.38 8.89 -4.12
CA GLU A 83 -3.10 9.54 -5.22
C GLU A 83 -2.75 8.94 -6.58
N THR A 84 -1.58 8.33 -6.72
CA THR A 84 -1.14 7.67 -7.96
C THR A 84 -1.70 6.26 -8.15
N ILE A 85 -2.41 5.72 -7.17
CA ILE A 85 -3.01 4.38 -7.28
C ILE A 85 -4.24 4.45 -8.19
N PRO A 86 -4.29 3.65 -9.28
CA PRO A 86 -5.45 3.62 -10.17
C PRO A 86 -6.72 3.28 -9.40
N ARG A 87 -7.81 3.98 -9.72
CA ARG A 87 -9.16 3.66 -9.24
C ARG A 87 -9.95 3.12 -10.41
N HIS A 88 -10.53 1.96 -10.22
CA HIS A 88 -11.46 1.37 -11.17
C HIS A 88 -12.87 1.63 -10.65
N GLU A 89 -13.68 2.32 -11.45
CA GLU A 89 -15.11 2.58 -11.20
C GLU A 89 -15.96 1.36 -11.55
#